data_AF-A0A3D0LZU3-F1
#
_entry.id   AF-A0A3D0LZU3-F1
#
_cell.length_a   1.000
_cell.length_b   1.000
_cell.length_c   1.000
_cell.angle_alpha   90.00
_cell.angle_beta   90.00
_cell.angle_gamma   90.00
#
_symmetry.space_group_name_H-M   'P 1'
#
loop_
_entity.id
_entity.type
_entity.pdbx_description
1 polymer ?
#
loop_
_entity_poly.entity_id
_entity_poly.type
_entity_poly.pdbx_seq_one_letter_code
_entity_poly.pdbx_strand_id
1 'polypeptide(L)'
;MKLQEWRPSMHKQTKACDISSRVKNAVWERDGHACIICGSHEAMPNAHYIPRSHGGLGVEENIVTLCVNCHNAYDNSHLRSWYRKKIHDYLQSQYPSWDEDKLIYQKYHF
;
A
#
# COMPACT_ATOMS: atom_id res chain seq x y z
N MET A 1 0.82 -14.45 -40.26
CA MET A 1 -0.29 -14.38 -39.27
C MET A 1 0.29 -13.90 -37.95
N LYS A 2 -0.10 -12.72 -37.46
CA LYS A 2 0.21 -12.30 -36.09
C LYS A 2 -0.89 -12.85 -35.20
N LEU A 3 -0.55 -13.78 -34.30
CA LEU A 3 -1.44 -14.19 -33.23
C LEU A 3 -1.66 -12.94 -32.36
N GLN A 4 -2.86 -12.38 -32.38
CA GLN A 4 -3.21 -11.30 -31.49
C GLN A 4 -3.39 -11.92 -30.10
N GLU A 5 -2.41 -11.71 -29.22
CA GLU A 5 -2.43 -12.21 -27.86
C GLU A 5 -3.69 -11.69 -27.13
N TRP A 6 -4.54 -12.62 -26.68
CA TRP A 6 -5.68 -12.28 -25.83
C TRP A 6 -5.17 -11.84 -24.46
N ARG A 7 -5.35 -10.57 -24.12
CA ARG A 7 -5.10 -10.03 -22.78
C ARG A 7 -6.44 -9.71 -22.12
N PRO A 8 -6.91 -10.50 -21.14
CA PRO A 8 -8.16 -10.21 -20.47
C PRO A 8 -8.09 -8.84 -19.78
N SER A 9 -9.13 -8.03 -19.96
CA SER A 9 -9.25 -6.74 -19.28
C SER A 9 -9.38 -6.96 -17.78
N MET A 10 -8.46 -6.40 -16.99
CA MET A 10 -8.49 -6.52 -15.53
C MET A 10 -9.73 -5.82 -14.96
N HIS A 11 -10.33 -6.42 -13.93
CA HIS A 11 -11.46 -5.81 -13.21
C HIS A 11 -11.06 -4.45 -12.61
N LYS A 12 -11.99 -3.48 -12.59
CA LYS A 12 -11.72 -2.10 -12.16
C LYS A 12 -11.11 -2.03 -10.75
N GLN A 13 -11.66 -2.80 -9.81
CA GLN A 13 -11.13 -2.89 -8.44
C GLN A 13 -9.70 -3.47 -8.42
N THR A 14 -9.44 -4.50 -9.23
CA THR A 14 -8.10 -5.10 -9.31
C THR A 14 -7.07 -4.06 -9.74
N LYS A 15 -7.43 -3.18 -10.70
CA LYS A 15 -6.58 -2.08 -11.14
C LYS A 15 -6.44 -0.98 -10.08
N ALA A 16 -7.52 -0.67 -9.34
CA ALA A 16 -7.51 0.37 -8.31
C ALA A 16 -6.70 -0.03 -7.06
N CYS A 17 -6.71 -1.31 -6.68
CA CYS A 17 -5.94 -1.83 -5.55
C CYS A 17 -4.49 -2.20 -5.90
N ASP A 18 -4.13 -2.19 -7.19
CA ASP A 18 -2.76 -2.50 -7.63
C ASP A 18 -1.81 -1.32 -7.39
N ILE A 19 -0.61 -1.62 -6.92
CA ILE A 19 0.41 -0.59 -6.65
C ILE A 19 1.22 -0.38 -7.92
N SER A 20 0.86 0.66 -8.68
CA SER A 20 1.59 1.03 -9.89
C SER A 20 3.06 1.37 -9.60
N SER A 21 3.95 1.19 -10.59
CA SER A 21 5.37 1.57 -10.44
C SER A 21 5.57 3.04 -10.06
N ARG A 22 4.68 3.93 -10.53
CA ARG A 22 4.69 5.35 -10.13
C ARG A 22 4.50 5.51 -8.62
N VAL A 23 3.52 4.81 -8.05
CA VAL A 23 3.23 4.85 -6.61
C VAL A 23 4.38 4.19 -5.83
N LYS A 24 4.93 3.08 -6.31
CA LYS A 24 6.10 2.45 -5.68
C LYS A 24 7.28 3.43 -5.57
N ASN A 25 7.60 4.11 -6.67
CA ASN A 25 8.71 5.07 -6.68
C ASN A 25 8.44 6.25 -5.73
N ALA A 26 7.24 6.83 -5.76
CA ALA A 26 6.90 7.94 -4.88
C ALA A 26 6.96 7.56 -3.39
N VAL A 27 6.45 6.38 -3.03
CA VAL A 27 6.50 5.85 -1.66
C VAL A 27 7.93 5.54 -1.23
N TRP A 28 8.75 5.00 -2.11
CA TRP A 28 10.16 4.70 -1.81
C TRP A 28 10.96 5.97 -1.49
N GLU A 29 10.76 7.04 -2.27
CA GLU A 29 11.37 8.35 -2.02
C GLU A 29 10.85 8.99 -0.73
N ARG A 30 9.52 8.99 -0.50
CA ARG A 30 8.90 9.53 0.72
C ARG A 30 9.42 8.85 1.99
N ASP A 31 9.59 7.54 1.93
CA ASP A 31 9.97 6.71 3.08
C ASP A 31 11.49 6.68 3.31
N GLY A 32 12.26 7.48 2.55
CA GLY A 32 13.70 7.62 2.72
C GLY A 32 14.48 6.35 2.36
N HIS A 33 14.01 5.60 1.37
CA HIS A 33 14.65 4.38 0.86
C HIS A 33 14.85 3.31 1.94
N ALA A 34 13.97 3.29 2.95
CA ALA A 34 14.11 2.41 4.11
C ALA A 34 12.75 1.99 4.69
N CYS A 35 12.76 0.88 5.43
CA CYS A 35 11.62 0.45 6.23
C CYS A 35 11.25 1.52 7.26
N ILE A 36 10.01 2.02 7.23
CA ILE A 36 9.56 3.08 8.14
C ILE A 36 9.50 2.67 9.62
N ILE A 37 9.60 1.36 9.91
CA ILE A 37 9.56 0.83 11.28
C ILE A 37 10.97 0.64 11.85
N CYS A 38 11.89 0.06 11.09
CA CYS A 38 13.20 -0.35 11.60
C CYS A 38 14.40 0.30 10.89
N GLY A 39 14.18 1.07 9.83
CA GLY A 39 15.26 1.74 9.08
C GLY A 39 16.07 0.84 8.15
N SER A 40 15.70 -0.43 7.98
CA SER A 40 16.37 -1.34 7.03
C SER A 40 16.21 -0.86 5.58
N HIS A 41 17.31 -0.75 4.83
CA HIS A 41 17.30 -0.48 3.39
C HIS A 41 16.89 -1.70 2.55
N GLU A 42 16.98 -2.91 3.11
CA GLU A 42 16.41 -4.14 2.52
C GLU A 42 14.89 -4.14 2.70
N ALA A 43 14.20 -3.25 1.97
CA ALA A 43 12.77 -2.97 2.11
C ALA A 43 12.12 -2.65 0.76
N MET A 44 10.79 -2.72 0.71
CA MET A 44 10.02 -2.48 -0.51
C MET A 44 8.72 -1.70 -0.24
N PRO A 45 8.32 -0.77 -1.14
CA PRO A 45 7.07 -0.01 -1.05
C PRO A 45 5.87 -0.85 -1.49
N ASN A 46 5.52 -1.88 -0.70
CA ASN A 46 4.50 -2.86 -1.07
C ASN A 46 3.51 -3.19 0.06
N ALA A 47 3.60 -2.53 1.21
CA ALA A 47 2.72 -2.80 2.34
C ALA A 47 1.51 -1.86 2.32
N HIS A 48 0.31 -2.44 2.21
CA HIS A 48 -0.94 -1.68 2.31
C HIS A 48 -1.33 -1.46 3.78
N TYR A 49 -1.65 -0.22 4.16
CA TYR A 49 -2.25 0.08 5.47
C TYR A 49 -3.65 -0.51 5.60
N ILE A 50 -4.55 -0.25 4.65
CA ILE A 50 -5.79 -1.01 4.44
C ILE A 50 -5.51 -2.08 3.40
N PRO A 51 -5.59 -3.38 3.76
CA PRO A 51 -5.18 -4.46 2.88
C PRO A 51 -6.03 -4.53 1.61
N ARG A 52 -5.41 -4.97 0.50
CA ARG A 52 -6.06 -5.19 -0.80
C ARG A 52 -7.31 -6.09 -0.70
N SER A 53 -7.29 -7.10 0.17
CA SER A 53 -8.44 -8.00 0.41
C SER A 53 -9.68 -7.29 0.96
N HIS A 54 -9.51 -6.11 1.55
CA HIS A 54 -10.57 -5.24 2.05
C HIS A 54 -10.82 -4.04 1.13
N GLY A 55 -10.36 -4.10 -0.12
CA GLY A 55 -10.55 -3.05 -1.11
C GLY A 55 -9.58 -1.87 -0.97
N GLY A 56 -8.52 -1.99 -0.17
CA GLY A 56 -7.51 -0.94 -0.03
C GLY A 56 -6.89 -0.53 -1.37
N LEU A 57 -6.87 0.77 -1.63
CA LEU A 57 -6.35 1.36 -2.86
C LEU A 57 -4.83 1.28 -2.94
N GLY A 58 -4.29 1.17 -4.16
CA GLY A 58 -2.86 1.21 -4.44
C GLY A 58 -2.34 2.64 -4.63
N VAL A 59 -2.67 3.54 -3.69
CA VAL A 59 -2.29 4.97 -3.68
C VAL A 59 -1.27 5.26 -2.60
N GLU A 60 -0.50 6.34 -2.74
CA GLU A 60 0.62 6.65 -1.83
C GLU A 60 0.18 6.75 -0.36
N GLU A 61 -1.00 7.30 -0.13
CA GLU A 61 -1.64 7.49 1.18
C GLU A 61 -2.04 6.16 1.87
N ASN A 62 -2.03 5.04 1.15
CA ASN A 62 -2.35 3.72 1.70
C ASN A 62 -1.16 2.76 1.64
N ILE A 63 -0.02 3.14 1.04
CA ILE A 63 1.15 2.25 0.88
C ILE A 63 2.33 2.79 1.68
N VAL A 64 3.06 1.90 2.34
CA VAL A 64 4.33 2.18 3.01
C VAL A 64 5.41 1.19 2.62
N THR A 65 6.65 1.59 2.85
CA THR A 65 7.86 0.81 2.68
C THR A 65 8.15 0.03 3.96
N LEU A 66 8.12 -1.30 3.86
CA LEU A 66 8.50 -2.19 4.96
C LEU A 66 9.52 -3.23 4.48
N CYS A 67 10.40 -3.65 5.38
CA CYS A 67 11.17 -4.87 5.17
C CYS A 67 10.29 -6.10 5.36
N VAL A 68 10.72 -7.26 4.84
CA VAL A 68 9.95 -8.51 4.91
C VAL A 68 9.56 -8.90 6.35
N ASN A 69 10.44 -8.64 7.33
CA ASN A 69 10.19 -8.99 8.72
C ASN A 69 9.10 -8.11 9.35
N CYS A 70 9.18 -6.79 9.16
CA CYS A 70 8.17 -5.85 9.66
C CYS A 70 6.84 -6.01 8.94
N HIS A 71 6.85 -6.25 7.63
CA HIS A 71 5.64 -6.50 6.86
C HIS A 71 4.94 -7.79 7.33
N ASN A 72 5.68 -8.89 7.51
CA ASN A 72 5.10 -10.12 8.03
C ASN A 72 4.58 -9.98 9.47
N ALA A 73 5.31 -9.24 10.33
CA ALA A 73 4.85 -8.96 11.69
C ALA A 73 3.57 -8.11 11.69
N TYR A 74 3.43 -7.17 10.77
CA TYR A 74 2.22 -6.38 10.61
C TYR A 74 1.03 -7.24 10.14
N ASP A 75 1.22 -8.09 9.13
CA ASP A 75 0.12 -8.85 8.53
C ASP A 75 -0.31 -10.08 9.36
N ASN A 76 0.65 -10.80 9.95
CA ASN A 76 0.45 -12.17 10.40
C ASN A 76 0.78 -12.43 11.87
N SER A 77 0.99 -11.38 12.69
CA SER A 77 1.35 -11.56 14.10
C SER A 77 0.40 -10.85 15.06
N HIS A 78 0.51 -11.20 16.34
CA HIS A 78 -0.19 -10.52 17.44
C HIS A 78 0.22 -9.04 17.59
N LEU A 79 1.34 -8.63 16.98
CA LEU A 79 1.83 -7.24 16.98
C LEU A 79 1.11 -6.35 15.97
N ARG A 80 0.18 -6.90 15.17
CA ARG A 80 -0.53 -6.17 14.13
C ARG A 80 -1.10 -4.82 14.60
N SER A 81 -1.71 -4.77 15.78
CA SER A 81 -2.30 -3.53 16.31
C SER A 81 -1.24 -2.45 16.57
N TRP A 82 -0.08 -2.84 17.12
CA TRP A 82 1.04 -1.95 17.36
C TRP A 82 1.64 -1.42 16.06
N TYR A 83 1.91 -2.30 15.09
CA TYR A 83 2.40 -1.91 13.77
C TYR A 83 1.39 -1.02 13.04
N ARG A 84 0.08 -1.37 13.10
CA ARG A 84 -0.98 -0.54 12.51
C ARG A 84 -0.94 0.87 13.04
N LYS A 85 -0.81 1.03 14.36
CA LYS A 85 -0.75 2.35 14.99
C LYS A 85 0.48 3.14 14.50
N LYS A 86 1.65 2.50 14.43
CA LYS A 86 2.87 3.13 13.92
C LYS A 86 2.73 3.60 12.47
N ILE A 87 2.17 2.75 11.61
CA ILE A 87 1.92 3.08 10.19
C ILE A 87 0.89 4.21 10.07
N HIS A 88 -0.18 4.16 10.86
CA HIS A 88 -1.19 5.23 10.92
C HIS A 88 -0.57 6.57 11.31
N ASP A 89 0.13 6.64 12.43
CA ASP A 89 0.77 7.87 12.92
C ASP A 89 1.77 8.42 11.88
N TYR A 90 2.50 7.53 11.21
CA TYR A 90 3.42 7.90 10.13
C TYR A 90 2.69 8.50 8.94
N LEU A 91 1.69 7.81 8.36
CA LEU A 91 0.94 8.30 7.20
C LEU A 91 0.22 9.62 7.50
N GLN A 92 -0.36 9.76 8.70
CA GLN A 92 -0.99 11.00 9.13
C GLN A 92 0.02 12.17 9.22
N SER A 93 1.27 11.91 9.59
CA SER A 93 2.32 12.93 9.58
C SER A 93 2.72 13.39 8.17
N GLN A 94 2.59 12.51 7.18
CA GLN A 94 2.89 12.81 5.77
C GLN A 94 1.72 13.52 5.07
N TYR A 95 0.49 13.20 5.48
CA TYR A 95 -0.74 13.72 4.89
C TYR A 95 -1.65 14.31 5.99
N PRO A 96 -1.53 15.62 6.31
CA PRO A 96 -2.30 16.22 7.40
C PRO A 96 -3.83 16.15 7.25
N SER A 97 -4.32 15.99 6.02
CA SER A 97 -5.75 15.78 5.69
C SER A 97 -6.07 14.32 5.36
N TRP A 98 -5.33 13.38 5.94
CA TRP A 98 -5.52 11.94 5.71
C TRP A 98 -6.86 11.47 6.24
N ASP A 99 -7.52 10.63 5.44
CA ASP A 99 -8.88 10.18 5.65
C ASP A 99 -8.97 8.72 5.21
N GLU A 100 -9.10 7.81 6.18
CA GLU A 100 -9.10 6.36 5.93
C GLU A 100 -10.24 5.92 4.99
N ASP A 101 -11.38 6.61 5.02
CA ASP A 101 -12.55 6.24 4.22
C ASP A 101 -12.29 6.43 2.72
N LYS A 102 -11.36 7.32 2.38
CA LYS A 102 -10.91 7.56 0.99
C LYS A 102 -9.89 6.53 0.49
N LEU A 103 -9.40 5.65 1.37
CA LEU A 103 -8.41 4.63 1.00
C LEU A 103 -9.04 3.31 0.56
N ILE A 104 -10.38 3.19 0.61
CA ILE A 104 -11.12 1.99 0.22
C ILE A 104 -11.76 2.21 -1.15
N TYR A 105 -11.62 1.23 -2.04
CA TYR A 105 -12.31 1.23 -3.33
C TYR A 105 -13.83 1.20 -3.14
N GLN A 106 -14.50 2.24 -3.61
CA GLN A 106 -15.97 2.32 -3.68
C GLN A 106 -16.42 2.08 -5.11
N LYS A 107 -17.27 1.06 -5.34
CA LYS A 107 -17.82 0.76 -6.67
C LYS A 107 -18.89 1.76 -7.08
N TYR A 108 -19.65 2.25 -6.10
CA TYR A 108 -20.75 3.19 -6.28
C TYR A 108 -20.41 4.43 -5.45
N HIS A 109 -20.35 5.58 -6.11
CA HIS A 109 -20.32 6.87 -5.44
C HIS A 109 -21.77 7.37 -5.41
N PHE A 110 -22.29 7.64 -4.21
CA PHE A 110 -23.61 8.23 -3.99
C PHE A 110 -23.45 9.68 -3.56
#